data_AF-A0A699IL38-F1
#
_entry.id   AF-A0A699IL38-F1
#
_cell.length_a   1.000
_cell.length_b   1.000
_cell.length_c   1.000
_cell.angle_alpha   90.00
_cell.angle_beta   90.00
_cell.angle_gamma   90.00
#
_symmetry.space_group_name_H-M   'P 1'
#
loop_
_entity.id
_entity.type
_entity.pdbx_description
1 polymer ?
#
loop_
_entity_poly.entity_id
_entity_poly.type
_entity_poly.pdbx_seq_one_letter_code
_entity_poly.pdbx_strand_id
1 'polypeptide(L)'
;MEILPEPTSNKLCATNNKAAEAKNADLTKELESLRTQFLDLLVSNDQLTQQVPTLQTQVTSEERIRAAFEEFKKYEDDWVEKRCAEMDARLDAPSVDFDKEFYPHMLTVIAGCRWVIGHDMRLAVIKCVESNELRQAFANVMSAGIAKGMSEGLAHGIEHGKAGRDLEVVEAYDLEANSKYLLALQELKDLKYPIVDQLKGLKDAPMEEIMTSLHLESDSREDAPKWIHDLRPSTSQLKIPIYPEKKRCRVVFHTHGVSSAHHARSNDVPISVPTITPQGLTILLAGAATQTETSKDDASLRLLRSKSLPPMYNLDWP
;
A
#
# COMPACT_ATOMS: atom_id res chain seq x y z
N MET A 1 30.49 83.66 98.38
CA MET A 1 29.94 82.29 98.42
C MET A 1 29.02 82.17 97.22
N GLU A 2 29.42 81.33 96.27
CA GLU A 2 28.71 80.84 95.08
C GLU A 2 27.88 81.80 94.23
N ILE A 3 28.50 82.30 93.15
CA ILE A 3 27.80 82.60 91.91
C ILE A 3 27.83 81.30 91.08
N LEU A 4 26.76 80.51 91.17
CA LEU A 4 26.50 79.44 90.22
C LEU A 4 26.05 80.07 88.88
N PRO A 5 26.63 79.70 87.74
CA PRO A 5 26.11 80.11 86.45
C PRO A 5 25.01 79.13 86.03
N GLU A 6 23.79 79.64 85.81
CA GLU A 6 22.83 78.96 84.93
C GLU A 6 22.99 79.48 83.50
N PRO A 7 23.41 78.63 82.54
CA PRO A 7 23.15 78.89 81.13
C PRO A 7 22.49 77.66 80.49
N THR A 8 21.32 77.24 80.97
CA THR A 8 20.63 76.04 80.44
C THR A 8 19.38 76.39 79.62
N SER A 9 18.68 77.49 79.91
CA SER A 9 17.43 77.86 79.22
C SER A 9 17.64 78.40 77.79
N ASN A 10 18.56 79.35 77.60
CA ASN A 10 18.83 79.94 76.28
C ASN A 10 19.50 78.98 75.28
N LYS A 11 20.26 77.98 75.77
CA LYS A 11 20.88 76.96 74.91
C LYS A 11 19.86 75.96 74.38
N LEU A 12 18.92 75.52 75.22
CA LEU A 12 17.86 74.57 74.86
C LEU A 12 16.85 75.18 73.85
N CYS A 13 16.52 76.47 74.02
CA CYS A 13 15.64 77.19 73.10
C CYS A 13 16.29 77.37 71.72
N ALA A 14 17.59 77.69 71.68
CA ALA A 14 18.34 77.82 70.43
C ALA A 14 18.52 76.47 69.69
N THR A 15 18.66 75.34 70.41
CA THR A 15 18.77 74.00 69.79
C THR A 15 17.44 73.51 69.23
N ASN A 16 16.32 73.76 69.92
CA ASN A 16 14.99 73.38 69.43
C ASN A 16 14.60 74.19 68.18
N ASN A 17 14.94 75.48 68.14
CA ASN A 17 14.67 76.33 66.97
C ASN A 17 15.48 75.87 65.75
N LYS A 18 16.78 75.56 65.91
CA LYS A 18 17.61 75.00 64.81
C LYS A 18 17.10 73.65 64.30
N ALA A 19 16.60 72.79 65.19
CA ALA A 19 16.02 71.50 64.80
C ALA A 19 14.70 71.66 64.05
N ALA A 20 13.87 72.64 64.41
CA ALA A 20 12.64 72.99 63.70
C ALA A 20 12.93 73.59 62.30
N GLU A 21 13.94 74.46 62.20
CA GLU A 21 14.41 75.03 60.93
C GLU A 21 14.93 73.93 59.98
N ALA A 22 15.70 72.96 60.48
CA ALA A 22 16.18 71.83 59.70
C ALA A 22 15.04 70.93 59.17
N LYS A 23 14.03 70.64 60.01
CA LYS A 23 12.83 69.88 59.58
C LYS A 23 12.02 70.63 58.52
N ASN A 24 11.87 71.95 58.66
CA ASN A 24 11.18 72.76 57.66
C ASN A 24 11.95 72.80 56.32
N ALA A 25 13.28 72.85 56.36
CA ALA A 25 14.10 72.77 55.16
C ALA A 25 13.97 71.40 54.45
N ASP A 26 13.95 70.30 55.22
CA ASP A 26 13.77 68.95 54.70
C ASP A 26 12.37 68.76 54.08
N LEU A 27 11.31 69.19 54.78
CA LEU A 27 9.94 69.18 54.26
C LEU A 27 9.79 70.04 52.99
N THR A 28 10.48 71.18 52.90
CA THR A 28 10.47 72.02 51.70
C THR A 28 11.08 71.27 50.51
N LYS A 29 12.19 70.57 50.74
CA LYS A 29 12.86 69.75 49.72
C LYS A 29 11.99 68.56 49.29
N GLU A 30 11.32 67.89 50.22
CA GLU A 30 10.36 66.84 49.91
C GLU A 30 9.18 67.37 49.08
N LEU A 31 8.65 68.54 49.42
CA LEU A 31 7.53 69.16 48.70
C LEU A 31 7.93 69.60 47.28
N GLU A 32 9.13 70.12 47.09
CA GLU A 32 9.69 70.40 45.75
C GLU A 32 9.93 69.12 44.93
N SER A 33 10.42 68.07 45.57
CA SER A 33 10.58 66.74 44.94
C SER A 33 9.22 66.19 44.50
N LEU A 34 8.21 66.22 45.37
CA LEU A 34 6.85 65.77 45.07
C LEU A 34 6.23 66.59 43.94
N ARG A 35 6.42 67.91 43.96
CA ARG A 35 5.93 68.80 42.90
C ARG A 35 6.56 68.46 41.55
N THR A 36 7.86 68.17 41.53
CA THR A 36 8.56 67.76 40.31
C THR A 36 8.01 66.43 39.79
N GLN A 37 7.83 65.44 40.66
CA GLN A 37 7.21 64.16 40.29
C GLN A 37 5.79 64.31 39.77
N PHE A 38 4.99 65.22 40.37
CA PHE A 38 3.64 65.49 39.92
C PHE A 38 3.61 66.13 38.53
N LEU A 39 4.54 67.04 38.24
CA LEU A 39 4.68 67.65 36.91
C LEU A 39 5.09 66.60 35.86
N ASP A 40 6.06 65.75 36.17
CA ASP A 40 6.47 64.66 35.26
C ASP A 40 5.33 63.67 34.98
N LEU A 41 4.54 63.34 36.00
CA LEU A 41 3.37 62.48 35.87
C LEU A 41 2.29 63.12 34.98
N LEU A 42 2.06 64.43 35.14
CA LEU A 42 1.08 65.16 34.35
C LEU A 42 1.47 65.21 32.87
N VAL A 43 2.75 65.51 32.58
CA VAL A 43 3.30 65.46 31.21
C VAL A 43 3.17 64.06 30.60
N SER A 44 3.45 63.01 31.39
CA SER A 44 3.31 61.63 30.93
C SER A 44 1.86 61.25 30.64
N ASN A 45 0.91 61.73 31.45
CA ASN A 45 -0.52 61.48 31.26
C ASN A 45 -1.06 62.19 30.01
N ASP A 46 -0.62 63.43 29.76
CA ASP A 46 -0.97 64.16 28.54
C ASP A 46 -0.44 63.44 27.28
N GLN A 47 0.80 62.93 27.33
CA GLN A 47 1.36 62.12 26.25
C GLN A 47 0.58 60.83 26.00
N LEU A 48 0.22 60.10 27.06
CA LEU A 48 -0.62 58.89 26.94
C LEU A 48 -1.99 59.22 26.35
N THR A 49 -2.62 60.28 26.83
CA THR A 49 -3.93 60.75 26.36
C THR A 49 -3.89 61.07 24.86
N GLN A 50 -2.79 61.63 24.36
CA GLN A 50 -2.59 61.90 22.93
C GLN A 50 -2.34 60.63 22.10
N GLN A 51 -1.79 59.56 22.68
CA GLN A 51 -1.54 58.30 21.96
C GLN A 51 -2.78 57.40 21.83
N VAL A 52 -3.75 57.51 22.73
CA VAL A 52 -4.98 56.68 22.74
C VAL A 52 -5.74 56.75 21.41
N PRO A 53 -6.01 57.93 20.80
CA PRO A 53 -6.71 58.01 19.52
C PRO A 53 -5.96 57.29 18.39
N THR A 54 -4.63 57.43 18.35
CA THR A 54 -3.79 56.76 17.35
C THR A 54 -3.89 55.24 17.47
N LEU A 55 -3.76 54.71 18.69
CA LEU A 55 -3.94 53.27 18.94
C LEU A 55 -5.34 52.80 18.57
N GLN A 56 -6.37 53.58 18.86
CA GLN A 56 -7.74 53.23 18.52
C GLN A 56 -7.95 53.15 16.99
N THR A 57 -7.35 54.07 16.22
CA THR A 57 -7.37 53.98 14.75
C THR A 57 -6.58 52.78 14.21
N GLN A 58 -5.47 52.39 14.86
CA GLN A 58 -4.71 51.21 14.48
C GLN A 58 -5.50 49.92 14.75
N VAL A 59 -6.07 49.77 15.95
CA VAL A 59 -6.88 48.60 16.33
C VAL A 59 -8.06 48.42 15.37
N THR A 60 -8.79 49.50 15.08
CA THR A 60 -9.92 49.44 14.12
C THR A 60 -9.49 49.09 12.70
N SER A 61 -8.30 49.51 12.26
CA SER A 61 -7.75 49.10 10.96
C SER A 61 -7.34 47.63 10.92
N GLU A 62 -6.76 47.10 12.01
CA GLU A 62 -6.37 45.71 12.13
C GLU A 62 -7.59 44.79 12.14
N GLU A 63 -8.65 45.16 12.85
CA GLU A 63 -9.93 44.43 12.85
C GLU A 63 -10.53 44.31 11.45
N ARG A 64 -10.43 45.37 10.64
CA ARG A 64 -10.88 45.34 9.23
C ARG A 64 -10.06 44.38 8.37
N ILE A 65 -8.73 44.35 8.58
CA ILE A 65 -7.84 43.41 7.87
C ILE A 65 -8.18 41.98 8.29
N ARG A 66 -8.34 41.73 9.59
CA ARG A 66 -8.71 40.42 10.14
C ARG A 66 -10.02 39.90 9.54
N ALA A 67 -11.03 40.76 9.44
CA ALA A 67 -12.31 40.41 8.81
C ALA A 67 -12.16 40.04 7.33
N ALA A 68 -11.36 40.82 6.56
CA ALA A 68 -11.09 40.52 5.16
C ALA A 68 -10.34 39.18 4.97
N PHE A 69 -9.42 38.85 5.88
CA PHE A 69 -8.72 37.56 5.87
C PHE A 69 -9.66 36.38 6.19
N GLU A 70 -10.60 36.54 7.13
CA GLU A 70 -11.59 35.50 7.39
C GLU A 70 -12.52 35.27 6.19
N GLU A 71 -12.96 36.34 5.53
CA GLU A 71 -13.78 36.24 4.31
C GLU A 71 -13.02 35.53 3.18
N PHE A 72 -11.75 35.88 2.97
CA PHE A 72 -10.90 35.22 2.00
C PHE A 72 -10.73 33.72 2.30
N LYS A 73 -10.48 33.37 3.57
CA LYS A 73 -10.34 31.97 3.98
C LYS A 73 -11.61 31.19 3.70
N LYS A 74 -12.77 31.76 4.02
CA LYS A 74 -14.06 31.13 3.75
C LYS A 74 -14.27 30.92 2.24
N TYR A 75 -13.91 31.91 1.42
CA TYR A 75 -13.98 31.78 -0.04
C TYR A 75 -13.09 30.64 -0.57
N GLU A 76 -11.86 30.50 -0.06
CA GLU A 76 -10.98 29.40 -0.45
C GLU A 76 -11.53 28.04 -0.01
N ASP A 77 -12.01 27.94 1.24
CA ASP A 77 -12.60 26.71 1.76
C ASP A 77 -13.82 26.28 0.91
N ASP A 78 -14.74 27.20 0.62
CA ASP A 78 -15.91 26.96 -0.24
C ASP A 78 -15.50 26.55 -1.67
N TRP A 79 -14.45 27.18 -2.21
CA TRP A 79 -13.92 26.84 -3.55
C TRP A 79 -13.30 25.44 -3.59
N VAL A 80 -12.51 25.07 -2.57
CA VAL A 80 -11.92 23.74 -2.45
C VAL A 80 -13.01 22.68 -2.28
N GLU A 81 -13.97 22.90 -1.37
CA GLU A 81 -15.07 21.97 -1.14
C GLU A 81 -15.87 21.71 -2.43
N LYS A 82 -16.16 22.77 -3.19
CA LYS A 82 -16.82 22.66 -4.50
C LYS A 82 -16.00 21.83 -5.50
N ARG A 83 -14.68 22.04 -5.56
CA ARG A 83 -13.81 21.28 -6.48
C ARG A 83 -13.68 19.81 -6.07
N CYS A 84 -13.64 19.52 -4.77
CA CYS A 84 -13.68 18.15 -4.26
C CYS A 84 -14.98 17.45 -4.65
N ALA A 85 -16.14 18.08 -4.42
CA ALA A 85 -17.44 17.50 -4.78
C ALA A 85 -17.57 17.24 -6.30
N GLU A 86 -17.02 18.11 -7.14
CA GLU A 86 -16.97 17.91 -8.60
C GLU A 86 -16.10 16.70 -8.98
N MET A 87 -14.95 16.55 -8.34
CA MET A 87 -14.06 15.41 -8.57
C MET A 87 -14.68 14.09 -8.10
N ASP A 88 -15.29 14.07 -6.93
CA ASP A 88 -15.99 12.89 -6.40
C ASP A 88 -17.11 12.45 -7.35
N ALA A 89 -17.94 13.40 -7.82
CA ALA A 89 -18.98 13.09 -8.80
C ALA A 89 -18.43 12.57 -10.15
N ARG A 90 -17.25 13.04 -10.57
CA ARG A 90 -16.57 12.55 -11.77
C ARG A 90 -15.97 11.16 -11.59
N LEU A 91 -15.58 10.79 -10.37
CA LEU A 91 -15.03 9.47 -10.05
C LEU A 91 -16.11 8.42 -9.77
N ASP A 92 -17.30 8.84 -9.33
CA ASP A 92 -18.42 7.95 -9.07
C ASP A 92 -18.84 7.15 -10.32
N ALA A 93 -18.91 7.80 -11.50
CA ALA A 93 -19.33 7.12 -12.73
C ALA A 93 -18.35 5.99 -13.16
N PRO A 94 -17.03 6.24 -13.32
CA PRO A 94 -16.07 5.18 -13.60
C PRO A 94 -16.00 4.10 -12.51
N SER A 95 -16.19 4.46 -11.24
CA SER A 95 -16.20 3.48 -10.13
C SER A 95 -17.36 2.49 -10.30
N VAL A 96 -18.55 3.00 -10.66
CA VAL A 96 -19.73 2.17 -10.89
C VAL A 96 -19.53 1.24 -12.09
N ASP A 97 -18.94 1.75 -13.18
CA ASP A 97 -18.66 0.94 -14.37
C ASP A 97 -17.59 -0.12 -14.10
N PHE A 98 -16.56 0.22 -13.30
CA PHE A 98 -15.56 -0.75 -12.85
C PHE A 98 -16.17 -1.90 -12.04
N ASP A 99 -17.02 -1.58 -11.06
CA ASP A 99 -17.65 -2.58 -10.18
C ASP A 99 -18.68 -3.45 -10.92
N LYS A 100 -19.40 -2.89 -11.90
CA LYS A 100 -20.44 -3.62 -12.64
C LYS A 100 -19.92 -4.38 -13.85
N GLU A 101 -18.97 -3.83 -14.57
CA GLU A 101 -18.52 -4.39 -15.84
C GLU A 101 -17.13 -5.00 -15.71
N PHE A 102 -16.11 -4.20 -15.40
CA PHE A 102 -14.73 -4.68 -15.45
C PHE A 102 -14.41 -5.74 -14.39
N TYR A 103 -14.88 -5.55 -13.15
CA TYR A 103 -14.54 -6.42 -12.03
C TYR A 103 -15.10 -7.85 -12.19
N PRO A 104 -16.38 -8.05 -12.56
CA PRO A 104 -16.90 -9.38 -12.86
C PRO A 104 -16.19 -10.07 -14.02
N HIS A 105 -15.83 -9.33 -15.08
CA HIS A 105 -15.09 -9.90 -16.21
C HIS A 105 -13.70 -10.38 -15.79
N MET A 106 -12.94 -9.55 -15.05
CA MET A 106 -11.62 -9.93 -14.53
C MET A 106 -11.68 -11.17 -13.65
N LEU A 107 -12.67 -11.24 -12.75
CA LEU A 107 -12.90 -12.42 -11.92
C LEU A 107 -13.19 -13.67 -12.76
N THR A 108 -14.04 -13.54 -13.78
CA THR A 108 -14.38 -14.64 -14.69
C THR A 108 -13.14 -15.13 -15.45
N VAL A 109 -12.28 -14.22 -15.91
CA VAL A 109 -11.00 -14.56 -16.56
C VAL A 109 -10.09 -15.32 -15.59
N ILE A 110 -9.95 -14.86 -14.33
CA ILE A 110 -9.13 -15.53 -13.32
C ILE A 110 -9.68 -16.93 -12.98
N ALA A 111 -11.00 -17.09 -12.85
CA ALA A 111 -11.63 -18.39 -12.66
C ALA A 111 -11.36 -19.33 -13.84
N GLY A 112 -11.53 -18.85 -15.07
CA GLY A 112 -11.22 -19.60 -16.29
C GLY A 112 -9.77 -20.08 -16.31
N CYS A 113 -8.81 -19.19 -16.06
CA CYS A 113 -7.39 -19.55 -16.00
C CYS A 113 -7.09 -20.59 -14.91
N ARG A 114 -7.67 -20.44 -13.70
CA ARG A 114 -7.52 -21.41 -12.61
C ARG A 114 -8.11 -22.78 -12.98
N TRP A 115 -9.28 -22.78 -13.64
CA TRP A 115 -9.91 -24.00 -14.12
C TRP A 115 -9.01 -24.70 -15.14
N VAL A 116 -8.46 -24.00 -16.13
CA VAL A 116 -7.54 -24.59 -17.11
C VAL A 116 -6.31 -25.18 -16.39
N ILE A 117 -5.64 -24.42 -15.54
CA ILE A 117 -4.42 -24.91 -14.87
C ILE A 117 -4.71 -26.13 -13.98
N GLY A 118 -5.88 -26.18 -13.32
CA GLY A 118 -6.23 -27.25 -12.38
C GLY A 118 -6.91 -28.46 -13.04
N HIS A 119 -8.01 -28.23 -13.74
CA HIS A 119 -8.86 -29.27 -14.31
C HIS A 119 -8.33 -29.79 -15.65
N ASP A 120 -7.90 -28.91 -16.56
CA ASP A 120 -7.41 -29.35 -17.89
C ASP A 120 -6.18 -30.24 -17.76
N MET A 121 -5.22 -29.87 -16.90
CA MET A 121 -4.05 -30.72 -16.64
C MET A 121 -4.43 -32.10 -16.07
N ARG A 122 -5.36 -32.16 -15.11
CA ARG A 122 -5.83 -33.43 -14.54
C ARG A 122 -6.47 -34.30 -15.60
N LEU A 123 -7.31 -33.70 -16.44
CA LEU A 123 -8.03 -34.37 -17.49
C LEU A 123 -7.08 -34.87 -18.59
N ALA A 124 -6.07 -34.08 -18.93
CA ALA A 124 -5.03 -34.49 -19.87
C ALA A 124 -4.24 -35.71 -19.35
N VAL A 125 -3.89 -35.73 -18.06
CA VAL A 125 -3.26 -36.90 -17.43
C VAL A 125 -4.16 -38.13 -17.51
N ILE A 126 -5.47 -37.98 -17.26
CA ILE A 126 -6.43 -39.10 -17.33
C ILE A 126 -6.56 -39.62 -18.77
N LYS A 127 -6.73 -38.74 -19.76
CA LYS A 127 -6.79 -39.12 -21.18
C LYS A 127 -5.51 -39.82 -21.63
N CYS A 128 -4.35 -39.40 -21.12
CA CYS A 128 -3.09 -40.10 -21.35
C CYS A 128 -3.11 -41.53 -20.76
N VAL A 129 -3.63 -41.71 -19.55
CA VAL A 129 -3.76 -43.03 -18.91
C VAL A 129 -4.75 -43.95 -19.64
N GLU A 130 -5.83 -43.39 -20.20
CA GLU A 130 -6.83 -44.12 -20.97
C GLU A 130 -6.36 -44.48 -22.40
N SER A 131 -5.36 -43.78 -22.95
CA SER A 131 -4.82 -44.09 -24.27
C SER A 131 -4.09 -45.44 -24.27
N ASN A 132 -4.68 -46.43 -24.95
CA ASN A 132 -4.08 -47.75 -25.12
C ASN A 132 -2.72 -47.67 -25.83
N GLU A 133 -2.57 -46.77 -26.81
CA GLU A 133 -1.33 -46.55 -27.54
C GLU A 133 -0.21 -46.01 -26.64
N LEU A 134 -0.52 -44.99 -25.82
CA LEU A 134 0.44 -44.43 -24.86
C LEU A 134 0.80 -45.44 -23.78
N ARG A 135 -0.20 -46.15 -23.24
CA ARG A 135 0.02 -47.21 -22.24
C ARG A 135 0.91 -48.32 -22.81
N GLN A 136 0.70 -48.72 -24.06
CA GLN A 136 1.50 -49.75 -24.71
C GLN A 136 2.93 -49.27 -24.97
N ALA A 137 3.12 -48.06 -25.54
CA ALA A 137 4.44 -47.49 -25.78
C ALA A 137 5.23 -47.32 -24.47
N PHE A 138 4.58 -46.84 -23.41
CA PHE A 138 5.17 -46.74 -22.07
C PHE A 138 5.54 -48.11 -21.50
N ALA A 139 4.66 -49.11 -21.62
CA ALA A 139 4.95 -50.47 -21.20
C ALA A 139 6.17 -51.05 -21.95
N ASN A 140 6.26 -50.83 -23.27
CA ASN A 140 7.40 -51.27 -24.08
C ASN A 140 8.72 -50.62 -23.61
N VAL A 141 8.71 -49.31 -23.31
CA VAL A 141 9.88 -48.60 -22.77
C VAL A 141 10.30 -49.17 -21.43
N MET A 142 9.35 -49.39 -20.51
CA MET A 142 9.64 -49.95 -19.19
C MET A 142 10.19 -51.37 -19.29
N SER A 143 9.58 -52.22 -20.12
CA SER A 143 10.07 -53.60 -20.36
C SER A 143 11.47 -53.61 -20.97
N ALA A 144 11.73 -52.78 -21.99
CA ALA A 144 13.05 -52.68 -22.61
C ALA A 144 14.09 -52.08 -21.66
N GLY A 145 13.71 -51.13 -20.81
CA GLY A 145 14.58 -50.52 -19.81
C GLY A 145 14.99 -51.50 -18.72
N ILE A 146 14.07 -52.35 -18.26
CA ILE A 146 14.38 -53.45 -17.34
C ILE A 146 15.36 -54.43 -18.00
N ALA A 147 15.10 -54.86 -19.23
CA ALA A 147 15.99 -55.77 -19.96
C ALA A 147 17.39 -55.17 -20.16
N LYS A 148 17.48 -53.88 -20.47
CA LYS A 148 18.74 -53.13 -20.56
C LYS A 148 19.47 -53.12 -19.21
N GLY A 149 18.80 -52.72 -18.13
CA GLY A 149 19.42 -52.66 -16.80
C GLY A 149 19.90 -54.04 -16.31
N MET A 150 19.15 -55.10 -16.61
CA MET A 150 19.58 -56.48 -16.35
C MET A 150 20.85 -56.83 -17.13
N SER A 151 20.91 -56.46 -18.41
CA SER A 151 22.08 -56.72 -19.26
C SER A 151 23.31 -55.93 -18.80
N GLU A 152 23.15 -54.65 -18.48
CA GLU A 152 24.24 -53.81 -17.93
C GLU A 152 24.74 -54.31 -16.58
N GLY A 153 23.84 -54.67 -15.67
CA GLY A 153 24.19 -55.26 -14.38
C GLY A 153 24.93 -56.58 -14.51
N LEU A 154 24.52 -57.44 -15.45
CA LEU A 154 25.19 -58.70 -15.76
C LEU A 154 26.60 -58.47 -16.34
N ALA A 155 26.73 -57.54 -17.29
CA ALA A 155 28.03 -57.17 -17.86
C ALA A 155 29.00 -56.67 -16.79
N HIS A 156 28.54 -55.79 -15.90
CA HIS A 156 29.35 -55.28 -14.81
C HIS A 156 29.76 -56.38 -13.81
N GLY A 157 28.86 -57.30 -13.47
CA GLY A 157 29.17 -58.45 -12.61
C GLY A 157 30.21 -59.40 -13.22
N ILE A 158 30.15 -59.64 -14.54
CA ILE A 158 31.12 -60.48 -15.26
C ILE A 158 32.50 -59.81 -15.31
N GLU A 159 32.55 -58.48 -15.51
CA GLU A 159 33.78 -57.71 -15.48
C GLU A 159 34.46 -57.75 -14.11
N HIS A 160 33.68 -57.60 -13.03
CA HIS A 160 34.19 -57.62 -11.66
C HIS A 160 34.62 -59.04 -11.19
N GLY A 161 34.02 -60.11 -11.73
CA GLY A 161 34.30 -61.50 -11.37
C GLY A 161 35.29 -62.25 -12.27
N LYS A 162 36.02 -61.54 -13.15
CA LYS A 162 36.64 -62.12 -14.34
C LYS A 162 37.65 -63.25 -14.07
N ALA A 163 37.27 -64.45 -14.52
CA ALA A 163 38.14 -65.63 -14.75
C ALA A 163 38.26 -65.97 -16.27
N GLY A 164 38.26 -64.95 -17.14
CA GLY A 164 38.57 -65.11 -18.57
C GLY A 164 37.42 -65.58 -19.50
N ARG A 165 36.15 -65.32 -19.17
CA ARG A 165 35.01 -65.60 -20.08
C ARG A 165 34.56 -64.35 -20.82
N ASP A 166 34.29 -64.48 -22.12
CA ASP A 166 33.73 -63.41 -22.96
C ASP A 166 32.22 -63.27 -22.77
N LEU A 167 31.73 -62.03 -22.83
CA LEU A 167 30.35 -61.63 -22.52
C LEU A 167 29.32 -62.28 -23.47
N GLU A 168 29.72 -62.52 -24.73
CA GLU A 168 28.89 -63.09 -25.80
C GLU A 168 28.51 -64.55 -25.57
N VAL A 169 29.21 -65.27 -24.67
CA VAL A 169 28.95 -66.69 -24.39
C VAL A 169 27.87 -66.86 -23.30
N VAL A 170 27.43 -65.77 -22.68
CA VAL A 170 26.42 -65.81 -21.62
C VAL A 170 25.02 -65.75 -22.23
N GLU A 171 24.34 -66.89 -22.24
CA GLU A 171 23.00 -67.10 -22.83
C GLU A 171 21.94 -66.08 -22.35
N ALA A 172 22.11 -65.51 -21.15
CA ALA A 172 21.20 -64.51 -20.58
C ALA A 172 21.49 -63.05 -20.98
N TYR A 173 22.57 -62.78 -21.72
CA TYR A 173 22.97 -61.43 -22.11
C TYR A 173 22.38 -61.05 -23.48
N ASP A 174 21.45 -60.09 -23.50
CA ASP A 174 20.89 -59.53 -24.74
C ASP A 174 21.73 -58.32 -25.20
N LEU A 175 22.60 -58.55 -26.18
CA LEU A 175 23.41 -57.51 -26.84
C LEU A 175 22.57 -56.38 -27.47
N GLU A 176 21.30 -56.64 -27.78
CA GLU A 176 20.38 -55.68 -28.39
C GLU A 176 19.52 -54.93 -27.35
N ALA A 177 19.63 -55.24 -26.06
CA ALA A 177 18.75 -54.65 -25.05
C ALA A 177 18.82 -53.11 -25.05
N ASN A 178 20.02 -52.54 -25.27
CA ASN A 178 20.20 -51.09 -25.36
C ASN A 178 19.59 -50.50 -26.65
N SER A 179 19.70 -51.17 -27.79
CA SER A 179 19.10 -50.68 -29.04
C SER A 179 17.57 -50.78 -29.00
N LYS A 180 17.01 -51.85 -28.44
CA LYS A 180 15.57 -52.02 -28.18
C LYS A 180 15.03 -50.94 -27.25
N TYR A 181 15.77 -50.61 -26.18
CA TYR A 181 15.40 -49.53 -25.28
C TYR A 181 15.40 -48.15 -25.97
N LEU A 182 16.44 -47.84 -26.76
CA LEU A 182 16.50 -46.58 -27.51
C LEU A 182 15.40 -46.48 -28.57
N LEU A 183 15.08 -47.59 -29.25
CA LEU A 183 13.98 -47.65 -30.22
C LEU A 183 12.63 -47.40 -29.53
N ALA A 184 12.35 -48.06 -28.41
CA ALA A 184 11.12 -47.85 -27.65
C ALA A 184 10.99 -46.41 -27.14
N LEU A 185 12.10 -45.78 -26.71
CA LEU A 185 12.10 -44.37 -26.33
C LEU A 185 11.79 -43.45 -27.52
N GLN A 186 12.32 -43.77 -28.70
CA GLN A 186 12.04 -43.01 -29.91
C GLN A 186 10.57 -43.15 -30.31
N GLU A 187 10.00 -44.35 -30.26
CA GLU A 187 8.57 -44.59 -30.51
C GLU A 187 7.68 -43.82 -29.53
N LEU A 188 8.02 -43.80 -28.23
CA LEU A 188 7.29 -43.02 -27.23
C LEU A 188 7.37 -41.52 -27.50
N LYS A 189 8.53 -41.02 -27.97
CA LYS A 189 8.74 -39.61 -28.29
C LYS A 189 8.00 -39.18 -29.56
N ASP A 190 7.97 -40.05 -30.57
CA ASP A 190 7.32 -39.80 -31.86
C ASP A 190 5.81 -40.05 -31.79
N LEU A 191 5.31 -40.64 -30.69
CA LEU A 191 3.90 -40.81 -30.45
C LEU A 191 3.21 -39.45 -30.42
N LYS A 192 2.26 -39.27 -31.34
CA LYS A 192 1.41 -38.10 -31.33
C LYS A 192 0.50 -38.16 -30.12
N TYR A 193 0.29 -37.02 -29.48
CA TYR A 193 -0.66 -36.89 -28.38
C TYR A 193 -1.91 -36.20 -28.94
N PRO A 194 -2.98 -36.94 -29.32
CA PRO A 194 -4.15 -36.36 -29.98
C PRO A 194 -4.78 -35.24 -29.14
N ILE A 195 -4.66 -35.30 -27.82
CA ILE A 195 -5.13 -34.27 -26.90
C ILE A 195 -4.37 -32.94 -27.04
N VAL A 196 -3.06 -32.99 -27.31
CA VAL A 196 -2.25 -31.77 -27.48
C VAL A 196 -2.64 -31.07 -28.79
N ASP A 197 -2.89 -31.84 -29.84
CA ASP A 197 -3.38 -31.31 -31.12
C ASP A 197 -4.80 -30.73 -30.98
N GLN A 198 -5.67 -31.38 -30.21
CA GLN A 198 -7.01 -30.86 -29.88
C GLN A 198 -6.93 -29.54 -29.10
N LEU A 199 -6.15 -29.49 -28.01
CA LEU A 199 -5.96 -28.27 -27.21
C LEU A 199 -5.36 -27.13 -28.03
N LYS A 200 -4.42 -27.43 -28.93
CA LYS A 200 -3.82 -26.46 -29.83
C LYS A 200 -4.83 -25.89 -30.83
N GLY A 201 -5.77 -26.71 -31.30
CA GLY A 201 -6.88 -26.28 -32.15
C GLY A 201 -7.90 -25.38 -31.43
N LEU A 202 -7.99 -25.49 -30.11
CA LEU A 202 -8.95 -24.76 -29.27
C LEU A 202 -8.38 -23.47 -28.64
N LYS A 203 -7.18 -23.04 -29.04
CA LYS A 203 -6.47 -21.90 -28.42
C LYS A 203 -7.26 -20.57 -28.41
N ASP A 204 -8.13 -20.37 -29.41
CA ASP A 204 -8.95 -19.17 -29.59
C ASP A 204 -10.45 -19.45 -29.32
N ALA A 205 -10.78 -20.69 -28.92
CA ALA A 205 -12.15 -21.10 -28.67
C ALA A 205 -12.67 -20.51 -27.35
N PRO A 206 -13.96 -20.20 -27.24
CA PRO A 206 -14.56 -19.79 -25.97
C PRO A 206 -14.42 -20.90 -24.93
N MET A 207 -14.34 -20.51 -23.66
CA MET A 207 -14.13 -21.43 -22.53
C MET A 207 -15.13 -22.60 -22.50
N GLU A 208 -16.37 -22.34 -22.91
CA GLU A 208 -17.44 -23.33 -23.03
C GLU A 208 -17.15 -24.43 -24.05
N GLU A 209 -16.57 -24.07 -25.18
CA GLU A 209 -16.18 -24.98 -26.25
C GLU A 209 -14.95 -25.80 -25.85
N ILE A 210 -14.00 -25.18 -25.12
CA ILE A 210 -12.86 -25.88 -24.49
C ILE A 210 -13.37 -26.92 -23.50
N MET A 211 -14.26 -26.53 -22.58
CA MET A 211 -14.87 -27.43 -21.59
C MET A 211 -15.62 -28.60 -22.25
N THR A 212 -16.37 -28.33 -23.32
CA THR A 212 -17.15 -29.35 -24.03
C THR A 212 -16.25 -30.35 -24.75
N SER A 213 -15.22 -29.88 -25.44
CA SER A 213 -14.29 -30.73 -26.20
C SER A 213 -13.42 -31.62 -25.30
N LEU A 214 -13.27 -31.20 -24.04
CA LEU A 214 -12.45 -31.88 -23.06
C LEU A 214 -13.13 -33.08 -22.40
N HIS A 215 -14.44 -33.28 -22.58
CA HIS A 215 -15.17 -34.45 -22.07
C HIS A 215 -14.45 -35.79 -22.33
N LEU A 216 -14.52 -36.69 -21.34
CA LEU A 216 -13.97 -38.04 -21.42
C LEU A 216 -15.01 -38.95 -22.09
N GLU A 217 -14.59 -39.79 -23.02
CA GLU A 217 -15.51 -40.72 -23.71
C GLU A 217 -16.08 -41.78 -22.74
N SER A 218 -15.35 -42.05 -21.66
CA SER A 218 -15.77 -42.86 -20.52
C SER A 218 -16.89 -42.24 -19.66
N ASP A 219 -17.21 -40.94 -19.82
CA ASP A 219 -18.33 -40.26 -19.12
C ASP A 219 -19.72 -40.80 -19.53
N SER A 220 -19.83 -41.46 -20.68
CA SER A 220 -21.10 -41.94 -21.25
C SER A 220 -21.56 -43.30 -20.71
N ARG A 221 -20.72 -43.98 -19.93
CA ARG A 221 -20.96 -45.33 -19.41
C ARG A 221 -21.54 -45.25 -17.99
N GLU A 222 -22.67 -45.90 -17.76
CA GLU A 222 -23.37 -45.92 -16.45
C GLU A 222 -22.52 -46.52 -15.30
N ASP A 223 -21.43 -47.23 -15.61
CA ASP A 223 -20.48 -47.83 -14.69
C ASP A 223 -19.21 -46.98 -14.44
N ALA A 224 -19.16 -45.73 -14.92
CA ALA A 224 -18.01 -44.86 -14.74
C ALA A 224 -17.73 -44.56 -13.24
N PRO A 225 -16.47 -44.68 -12.79
CA PRO A 225 -16.07 -44.28 -11.44
C PRO A 225 -16.52 -42.86 -11.07
N LYS A 226 -17.06 -42.69 -9.85
CA LYS A 226 -17.59 -41.41 -9.36
C LYS A 226 -16.64 -40.20 -9.53
N TRP A 227 -15.33 -40.42 -9.42
CA TRP A 227 -14.33 -39.36 -9.57
C TRP A 227 -14.23 -38.81 -11.01
N ILE A 228 -14.65 -39.57 -12.03
CA ILE A 228 -14.75 -39.11 -13.42
C ILE A 228 -15.91 -38.11 -13.56
N HIS A 229 -17.07 -38.41 -12.95
CA HIS A 229 -18.19 -37.47 -12.90
C HIS A 229 -17.87 -36.18 -12.14
N ASP A 230 -17.06 -36.24 -11.06
CA ASP A 230 -16.64 -35.06 -10.31
C ASP A 230 -15.65 -34.16 -11.08
N LEU A 231 -14.92 -34.73 -12.04
CA LEU A 231 -14.01 -34.00 -12.93
C LEU A 231 -14.69 -33.44 -14.17
N ARG A 232 -15.98 -33.74 -14.36
CA ARG A 232 -16.78 -33.26 -15.48
C ARG A 232 -16.71 -31.72 -15.55
N PRO A 233 -16.27 -31.17 -16.69
CA PRO A 233 -16.35 -29.74 -16.94
C PRO A 233 -17.80 -29.26 -16.78
N SER A 234 -18.01 -28.21 -15.98
CA SER A 234 -19.32 -27.59 -15.83
C SER A 234 -19.17 -26.07 -15.76
N THR A 235 -20.07 -25.37 -16.44
CA THR A 235 -20.15 -23.91 -16.42
C THR A 235 -20.39 -23.35 -15.02
N SER A 236 -20.94 -24.17 -14.12
CA SER A 236 -21.07 -23.82 -12.71
C SER A 236 -19.73 -23.62 -12.00
N GLN A 237 -18.64 -24.25 -12.48
CA GLN A 237 -17.30 -24.12 -11.91
C GLN A 237 -16.65 -22.76 -12.24
N LEU A 238 -17.16 -22.05 -13.25
CA LEU A 238 -16.72 -20.71 -13.62
C LEU A 238 -17.52 -19.59 -12.93
N LYS A 239 -18.63 -19.92 -12.27
CA LYS A 239 -19.48 -18.93 -11.59
C LYS A 239 -18.85 -18.54 -10.26
N ILE A 240 -18.29 -17.34 -10.19
CA ILE A 240 -17.88 -16.72 -8.92
C ILE A 240 -19.10 -16.02 -8.31
N PRO A 241 -19.57 -16.41 -7.11
CA PRO A 241 -20.61 -15.68 -6.42
C PRO A 241 -20.07 -14.31 -5.99
N ILE A 242 -20.59 -13.25 -6.60
CA ILE A 242 -20.29 -11.87 -6.21
C ILE A 242 -21.36 -11.45 -5.20
N TYR A 243 -20.96 -11.32 -3.92
CA TYR A 243 -21.83 -10.76 -2.89
C TYR A 243 -21.61 -9.24 -2.84
N PRO A 244 -22.62 -8.40 -3.15
CA PRO A 244 -22.51 -6.97 -2.98
C PRO A 244 -22.55 -6.64 -1.48
N GLU A 245 -21.37 -6.47 -0.89
CA GLU A 245 -21.26 -6.08 0.51
C GLU A 245 -21.54 -4.57 0.63
N LYS A 246 -22.68 -4.22 1.22
CA LYS A 246 -23.04 -2.83 1.47
C LYS A 246 -22.02 -2.21 2.43
N LYS A 247 -21.11 -1.41 1.88
CA LYS A 247 -20.13 -0.54 2.54
C LYS A 247 -18.98 -1.28 3.22
N ARG A 248 -17.81 -1.23 2.56
CA ARG A 248 -16.50 -1.83 2.87
C ARG A 248 -16.32 -3.23 2.30
N CYS A 249 -15.74 -3.30 1.10
CA CYS A 249 -15.34 -4.53 0.44
C CYS A 249 -14.23 -5.22 1.25
N ARG A 250 -14.58 -6.29 1.97
CA ARG A 250 -13.61 -7.31 2.39
C ARG A 250 -13.95 -8.59 1.64
N VAL A 251 -13.26 -8.83 0.54
CA VAL A 251 -13.41 -10.09 -0.21
C VAL A 251 -12.84 -11.24 0.63
N VAL A 252 -13.73 -12.06 1.19
CA VAL A 252 -13.35 -13.32 1.85
C VAL A 252 -13.51 -14.46 0.85
N PHE A 253 -12.39 -14.94 0.30
CA PHE A 253 -12.38 -16.14 -0.52
C PHE A 253 -12.77 -17.36 0.31
N HIS A 254 -14.01 -17.85 0.16
CA HIS A 254 -14.38 -19.17 0.63
C HIS A 254 -14.03 -20.17 -0.46
N THR A 255 -12.86 -20.79 -0.35
CA THR A 255 -12.58 -22.02 -1.06
C THR A 255 -13.37 -23.13 -0.34
N HIS A 256 -14.39 -23.68 -0.98
CA HIS A 256 -14.88 -25.00 -0.57
C HIS A 256 -13.82 -26.01 -1.02
N GLY A 257 -12.73 -26.10 -0.25
CA GLY A 257 -11.70 -27.09 -0.44
C GLY A 257 -12.33 -28.46 -0.27
N VAL A 258 -12.44 -29.22 -1.36
CA VAL A 258 -12.65 -30.67 -1.28
C VAL A 258 -11.49 -31.21 -0.45
N SER A 259 -11.80 -31.68 0.75
CA SER A 259 -10.81 -32.09 1.74
C SER A 259 -9.99 -33.25 1.19
N SER A 260 -8.70 -33.03 0.95
CA SER A 260 -7.71 -34.09 1.06
C SER A 260 -7.10 -33.97 2.44
N ALA A 261 -7.37 -34.99 3.26
CA ALA A 261 -6.94 -35.06 4.64
C ALA A 261 -5.43 -35.32 4.72
N HIS A 262 -4.60 -34.29 4.69
CA HIS A 262 -3.27 -34.32 5.30
C HIS A 262 -2.89 -32.94 5.84
N HIS A 263 -2.53 -32.92 7.12
CA HIS A 263 -2.15 -31.72 7.86
C HIS A 263 -0.89 -31.07 7.29
N ALA A 264 -1.06 -30.00 6.53
CA ALA A 264 -0.03 -28.99 6.33
C ALA A 264 -0.67 -27.63 6.65
N ARG A 265 -0.28 -27.08 7.80
CA ARG A 265 -0.72 -25.80 8.33
C ARG A 265 -0.25 -24.69 7.38
N SER A 266 -1.09 -24.32 6.42
CA SER A 266 -0.92 -23.11 5.61
C SER A 266 -1.22 -21.91 6.49
N ASN A 267 -0.22 -21.05 6.72
CA ASN A 267 -0.44 -19.76 7.35
C ASN A 267 -1.16 -18.87 6.32
N ASP A 268 -2.47 -18.71 6.48
CA ASP A 268 -3.25 -17.74 5.75
C ASP A 268 -2.78 -16.32 6.10
N VAL A 269 -1.83 -15.80 5.32
CA VAL A 269 -1.49 -14.38 5.34
C VAL A 269 -2.41 -13.69 4.32
N PRO A 270 -3.41 -12.92 4.74
CA PRO A 270 -4.20 -12.13 3.81
C PRO A 270 -3.29 -11.07 3.18
N ILE A 271 -3.08 -11.18 1.87
CA ILE A 271 -2.48 -10.10 1.08
C ILE A 271 -3.50 -8.96 1.10
N SER A 272 -3.27 -8.02 2.00
CA SER A 272 -4.05 -6.79 2.11
C SER A 272 -3.61 -5.87 1.00
N VAL A 273 -4.47 -5.66 -0.01
CA VAL A 273 -4.30 -4.54 -0.94
C VAL A 273 -4.41 -3.26 -0.10
N PRO A 274 -3.44 -2.33 -0.16
CA PRO A 274 -3.49 -1.13 0.65
C PRO A 274 -4.73 -0.34 0.29
N THR A 275 -5.62 -0.19 1.26
CA THR A 275 -6.75 0.72 1.18
C THR A 275 -6.17 2.14 1.17
N ILE A 276 -6.19 2.80 0.01
CA ILE A 276 -5.96 4.24 -0.05
C ILE A 276 -7.26 4.88 0.44
N THR A 277 -7.34 5.12 1.75
CA THR A 277 -8.35 6.03 2.29
C THR A 277 -8.01 7.46 1.85
N PRO A 278 -8.99 8.38 1.75
CA PRO A 278 -8.70 9.79 1.45
C PRO A 278 -7.73 10.46 2.43
N GLN A 279 -7.52 9.87 3.61
CA GLN A 279 -6.53 10.29 4.60
C GLN A 279 -5.07 10.00 4.17
N GLY A 280 -4.86 9.14 3.17
CA GLY A 280 -3.53 8.84 2.63
C GLY A 280 -2.92 9.97 1.80
N LEU A 281 -3.75 10.92 1.33
CA LEU A 281 -3.28 12.14 0.65
C LEU A 281 -2.68 13.14 1.63
N THR A 282 -3.08 13.10 2.92
CA THR A 282 -2.51 13.96 3.97
C THR A 282 -1.05 13.61 4.29
N ILE A 283 -0.62 12.35 4.08
CA ILE A 283 0.75 11.92 4.38
C ILE A 283 1.75 12.39 3.31
N LEU A 284 1.32 12.53 2.05
CA LEU A 284 2.20 13.03 0.97
C LEU A 284 2.39 14.55 1.00
N LEU A 285 1.48 15.32 1.61
CA LEU A 285 1.62 16.77 1.76
C LEU A 285 2.35 17.19 3.06
N ALA A 286 2.37 16.33 4.09
CA ALA A 286 3.11 16.59 5.33
C ALA A 286 4.64 16.42 5.19
N GLY A 287 5.11 15.67 4.18
CA GLY A 287 6.53 15.39 3.96
C GLY A 287 7.35 16.52 3.32
N ALA A 288 6.73 17.63 2.92
CA ALA A 288 7.40 18.78 2.31
C ALA A 288 7.51 20.02 3.23
N ALA A 289 7.01 19.95 4.47
CA ALA A 289 6.90 21.11 5.37
C ALA A 289 7.75 20.99 6.67
N THR A 290 8.65 20.03 6.78
CA THR A 290 9.59 19.90 7.93
C THR A 290 11.04 19.82 7.48
N GLN A 291 11.53 20.86 6.80
CA GLN A 291 12.95 21.24 6.83
C GLN A 291 13.10 22.76 6.72
N THR A 292 12.73 23.51 7.75
CA THR A 292 13.32 24.83 8.02
C THR A 292 13.11 25.20 9.49
N GLU A 293 13.91 24.59 10.36
CA GLU A 293 14.42 25.18 11.59
C GLU A 293 15.94 24.96 11.51
N THR A 294 16.87 25.87 11.75
CA THR A 294 16.93 27.26 12.19
C THR A 294 18.34 27.73 11.81
N SER A 295 18.49 28.94 11.27
CA SER A 295 19.75 29.68 11.41
C SER A 295 19.43 31.16 11.28
N LYS A 296 19.43 31.79 12.44
CA LYS A 296 19.34 33.22 12.71
C LYS A 296 20.38 33.97 11.88
N ASP A 297 19.96 34.91 11.04
CA ASP A 297 20.66 36.19 10.95
C ASP A 297 19.85 37.28 10.25
N ASP A 298 20.07 38.47 10.79
CA ASP A 298 19.54 39.79 10.46
C ASP A 298 19.90 40.23 9.03
N ALA A 299 18.91 40.63 8.23
CA ALA A 299 19.00 41.74 7.26
C ALA A 299 17.78 41.82 6.31
N SER A 300 17.13 42.98 6.33
CA SER A 300 16.49 43.66 5.19
C SER A 300 15.28 42.99 4.51
N LEU A 301 14.09 43.42 4.94
CA LEU A 301 12.85 43.38 4.15
C LEU A 301 13.03 44.22 2.87
N ARG A 302 13.33 43.56 1.74
CA ARG A 302 13.21 44.14 0.40
C ARG A 302 12.07 43.45 -0.36
N LEU A 303 11.03 44.24 -0.58
CA LEU A 303 10.03 44.13 -1.63
C LEU A 303 10.44 43.20 -2.80
N LEU A 304 9.72 42.10 -2.98
CA LEU A 304 9.66 41.39 -4.26
C LEU A 304 8.20 41.27 -4.72
N ARG A 305 7.81 42.35 -5.41
CA ARG A 305 6.83 42.45 -6.49
C ARG A 305 6.63 41.09 -7.20
N SER A 306 5.46 40.50 -7.01
CA SER A 306 5.00 39.32 -7.74
C SER A 306 4.97 39.63 -9.24
N LYS A 307 5.85 38.96 -10.00
CA LYS A 307 5.74 38.87 -11.45
C LYS A 307 4.73 37.78 -11.77
N SER A 308 3.71 38.17 -12.52
CA SER A 308 2.77 37.35 -13.28
C SER A 308 3.35 35.99 -13.72
N LEU A 309 2.70 34.90 -13.29
CA LEU A 309 2.77 33.61 -13.96
C LEU A 309 1.81 33.65 -15.16
N PRO A 310 2.21 33.22 -16.37
CA PRO A 310 1.31 33.11 -17.51
C PRO A 310 0.44 31.84 -17.42
N PRO A 311 -0.78 31.85 -18.00
CA PRO A 311 -1.68 30.72 -17.96
C PRO A 311 -1.23 29.65 -18.96
N MET A 312 -0.91 28.44 -18.48
CA MET A 312 -0.73 27.27 -19.32
C MET A 312 -2.11 26.67 -19.66
N TYR A 313 -2.65 27.05 -20.81
CA TYR A 313 -3.67 26.26 -21.51
C TYR A 313 -3.04 25.47 -22.66
N ASN A 314 -3.62 24.29 -22.89
CA ASN A 314 -3.52 23.41 -24.06
C ASN A 314 -2.41 22.35 -24.06
N LEU A 315 -2.81 21.14 -23.64
CA LEU A 315 -2.28 19.91 -24.21
C LEU A 315 -3.44 19.23 -24.96
N ASP A 316 -3.47 19.45 -26.26
CA ASP A 316 -4.12 18.54 -27.20
C ASP A 316 -3.35 17.21 -27.18
N TRP A 317 -4.05 16.10 -27.09
CA TRP A 317 -3.49 14.76 -27.27
C TRP A 317 -4.12 14.11 -28.52
N PRO A 318 -3.34 13.40 -29.36
CA PRO A 318 -3.79 12.80 -30.62
C PRO A 318 -4.88 11.73 -30.48
#